data_AF-A0A2E8DZP7-F1
#
_entry.id   AF-A0A2E8DZP7-F1
#
_cell.length_a   1.000
_cell.length_b   1.000
_cell.length_c   1.000
_cell.angle_alpha   90.00
_cell.angle_beta   90.00
_cell.angle_gamma   90.00
#
_symmetry.space_group_name_H-M   'P 1'
#
loop_
_entity.id
_entity.type
_entity.pdbx_description
1 polymer ?
#
loop_
_entity_poly.entity_id
_entity_poly.type
_entity_poly.pdbx_seq_one_letter_code
_entity_poly.pdbx_strand_id
1 'polypeptide(L)'
;MTGTGYGITCDRGDLYNRRCYVQDPSDPSKKQEIIGYTSGGDPISKAPSTVPWMAWVPTVTTLNNQGDAYQPYGQAGIPYTQTGSTMKWMPSSGADMQDYKYLDESMPGSLSRWMTENRLCNPLWSNVFGCRTSDDPSVVAGEAESYSADVVEQRIDGNKIEPTSTDWKPFVVMGILGVGAAYLMNG
;
A
#
# COMPACT_ATOMS: atom_id res chain seq x y z
N MET A 1 39.03 20.62 -0.66
CA MET A 1 39.15 19.30 -0.02
C MET A 1 37.76 18.71 -0.02
N THR A 2 37.42 17.93 -1.04
CA THR A 2 36.16 17.17 -1.10
C THR A 2 36.26 16.09 -0.03
N GLY A 3 35.39 16.13 0.97
CA GLY A 3 35.49 15.29 2.16
C GLY A 3 35.33 13.81 1.79
N THR A 4 36.27 12.98 2.24
CA THR A 4 36.15 11.52 2.21
C THR A 4 35.01 11.09 3.14
N GLY A 5 34.14 10.20 2.66
CA GLY A 5 32.99 9.70 3.41
C GLY A 5 31.71 10.52 3.23
N TYR A 6 30.71 10.22 4.06
CA TYR A 6 29.34 10.74 3.88
C TYR A 6 29.13 12.21 4.25
N GLY A 7 30.09 12.86 4.92
CA GLY A 7 29.90 14.24 5.41
C GLY A 7 28.75 14.38 6.41
N ILE A 8 28.50 13.35 7.24
CA ILE A 8 27.38 13.33 8.17
C ILE A 8 27.60 14.35 9.29
N THR A 9 26.56 15.14 9.56
CA THR A 9 26.51 16.07 10.69
C THR A 9 25.23 15.83 11.48
N CYS A 10 25.31 15.82 12.81
CA CYS A 10 24.14 15.63 13.65
C CYS A 10 23.93 16.83 14.57
N ASP A 11 22.68 17.11 14.89
CA ASP A 11 22.34 18.12 15.87
C ASP A 11 22.83 17.75 17.27
N ARG A 12 22.84 18.71 18.19
CA ARG A 12 23.05 18.40 19.61
C ARG A 12 21.81 17.70 20.17
N GLY A 13 22.00 16.61 20.88
CA GLY A 13 20.91 15.82 21.46
C GLY A 13 21.39 14.47 21.99
N ASP A 14 20.46 13.72 22.57
CA ASP A 14 20.71 12.33 22.95
C ASP A 14 20.54 11.39 21.74
N LEU A 15 20.84 10.11 21.92
CA LEU A 15 20.82 9.15 20.81
C LEU A 15 19.41 8.95 20.20
N TYR A 16 18.34 9.20 20.95
CA TYR A 16 16.96 8.85 20.59
C TYR A 16 16.17 10.00 19.96
N ASN A 17 16.70 11.22 19.99
CA ASN A 17 16.06 12.39 19.39
C ASN A 17 17.01 13.21 18.50
N ARG A 18 18.27 12.80 18.39
CA ARG A 18 19.26 13.52 17.58
C ARG A 18 19.06 13.25 16.10
N ARG A 19 18.61 14.29 15.39
CA ARG A 19 18.58 14.33 13.93
C ARG A 19 19.99 14.39 13.37
N CYS A 20 20.20 13.63 12.30
CA CYS A 20 21.43 13.60 11.55
C CYS A 20 21.16 13.95 10.10
N TYR A 21 22.17 14.47 9.42
CA TYR A 21 22.09 14.99 8.07
C TYR A 21 23.27 14.50 7.27
N VAL A 22 23.02 14.05 6.05
CA VAL A 22 24.06 13.77 5.05
C VAL A 22 24.21 15.00 4.15
N GLN A 23 25.43 15.27 3.72
CA GLN A 23 25.69 16.32 2.75
C GLN A 23 25.22 15.86 1.36
N ASP A 24 24.52 16.72 0.61
CA ASP A 24 24.11 16.39 -0.75
C ASP A 24 25.36 16.28 -1.65
N PRO A 25 25.63 15.10 -2.26
CA PRO A 25 26.83 14.92 -3.08
C PRO A 25 26.85 15.79 -4.35
N SER A 26 25.68 16.21 -4.83
CA SER A 26 25.54 17.07 -6.01
C SER A 26 25.65 18.56 -5.68
N ASP A 27 25.39 18.94 -4.42
CA ASP A 27 25.47 20.31 -3.93
C ASP A 27 25.88 20.32 -2.44
N PRO A 28 27.19 20.35 -2.13
CA PRO A 28 27.68 20.29 -0.76
C PRO A 28 27.20 21.41 0.17
N SER A 29 26.60 22.48 -0.36
CA SER A 29 25.99 23.52 0.47
C SER A 29 24.67 23.08 1.13
N LYS A 30 24.05 22.02 0.60
CA LYS A 30 22.78 21.46 1.07
C LYS A 30 22.99 20.24 1.95
N LYS A 31 22.05 20.06 2.87
CA LYS A 31 21.97 18.93 3.79
C LYS A 31 20.63 18.23 3.61
N GLN A 32 20.65 16.91 3.64
CA GLN A 32 19.48 16.05 3.57
C GLN A 32 19.34 15.31 4.90
N GLU A 33 18.17 15.41 5.53
CA GLU A 33 17.93 14.75 6.84
C GLU A 33 17.91 13.24 6.67
N ILE A 34 18.65 12.53 7.51
CA ILE A 34 18.76 11.07 7.50
C ILE A 34 17.59 10.48 8.28
N ILE A 35 16.83 9.64 7.60
CA ILE A 35 15.68 8.91 8.15
C ILE A 35 15.98 7.42 8.36
N GLY A 36 17.14 6.93 7.92
CA GLY A 36 17.47 5.53 8.09
C GLY A 36 18.81 5.14 7.50
N TYR A 37 19.13 3.86 7.61
CA TYR A 37 20.36 3.29 7.10
C TYR A 37 20.10 1.93 6.45
N THR A 38 20.84 1.62 5.38
CA THR A 38 20.91 0.25 4.86
C THR A 38 21.61 -0.67 5.86
N SER A 39 21.53 -1.98 5.65
CA SER A 39 22.36 -2.93 6.42
C SER A 39 23.86 -2.72 6.24
N GLY A 40 24.28 -2.10 5.13
CA GLY A 40 25.66 -1.69 4.86
C GLY A 40 26.07 -0.39 5.54
N GLY A 41 25.14 0.31 6.20
CA GLY A 41 25.38 1.60 6.83
C GLY A 41 25.28 2.81 5.90
N ASP A 42 24.80 2.63 4.66
CA ASP A 42 24.55 3.76 3.76
C ASP A 42 23.35 4.59 4.27
N PRO A 43 23.48 5.92 4.42
CA PRO A 43 22.39 6.76 4.86
C PRO A 43 21.26 6.86 3.83
N ILE A 44 20.03 6.75 4.33
CA ILE A 44 18.78 7.07 3.64
C ILE A 44 18.31 8.42 4.11
N SER A 45 18.06 9.35 3.19
CA SER A 45 17.77 10.75 3.51
C SER A 45 16.60 11.35 2.73
N LYS A 46 16.08 12.46 3.23
CA LYS A 46 15.01 13.26 2.60
C LYS A 46 15.62 14.28 1.66
N ALA A 47 15.54 14.04 0.36
CA ALA A 47 15.93 15.00 -0.67
C ALA A 47 14.72 15.83 -1.12
N PRO A 48 14.92 17.10 -1.54
CA PRO A 48 13.86 17.91 -2.10
C PRO A 48 13.29 17.25 -3.36
N SER A 49 11.96 17.28 -3.50
CA SER A 49 11.32 16.83 -4.73
C SER A 49 11.41 17.88 -5.83
N THR A 50 11.49 17.45 -7.08
CA THR A 50 11.38 18.31 -8.26
C THR A 50 9.94 18.55 -8.71
N VAL A 51 8.97 17.87 -8.09
CA VAL A 51 7.54 17.97 -8.40
C VAL A 51 6.73 18.49 -7.22
N PRO A 52 5.73 19.36 -7.45
CA PRO A 52 5.03 20.08 -6.38
C PRO A 52 4.09 19.22 -5.52
N TRP A 53 3.72 18.02 -5.98
CA TRP A 53 2.81 17.11 -5.26
C TRP A 53 3.54 16.10 -4.36
N MET A 54 4.87 16.14 -4.30
CA MET A 54 5.66 15.33 -3.38
C MET A 54 6.36 16.24 -2.38
N ALA A 55 6.22 15.93 -1.09
CA ALA A 55 6.88 16.70 -0.04
C ALA A 55 8.41 16.56 -0.13
N TRP A 56 8.89 15.34 -0.36
CA TRP A 56 10.30 15.00 -0.54
C TRP A 56 10.41 13.61 -1.19
N VAL A 57 11.61 13.26 -1.65
CA VAL A 57 11.95 11.94 -2.21
C VAL A 57 13.00 11.26 -1.33
N PRO A 58 12.83 9.97 -0.97
CA PRO A 58 13.86 9.21 -0.25
C PRO A 58 15.05 8.97 -1.18
N THR A 59 16.25 9.32 -0.74
CA THR A 59 17.51 9.08 -1.46
C THR A 59 18.42 8.19 -0.64
N VAL A 60 19.28 7.41 -1.31
CA VAL A 60 20.42 6.75 -0.68
C VAL A 60 21.68 7.48 -1.11
N THR A 61 22.58 7.74 -0.16
CA THR A 61 23.93 8.19 -0.46
C THR A 61 24.89 7.04 -0.12
N THR A 62 25.72 6.63 -1.09
CA THR A 62 26.71 5.56 -0.92
C THR A 62 28.10 6.06 -1.31
N LEU A 63 29.15 5.29 -1.02
CA LEU A 63 30.54 5.65 -1.34
C LEU A 63 31.04 4.87 -2.56
N ASN A 64 31.81 5.52 -3.42
CA ASN A 64 32.53 4.86 -4.51
C ASN A 64 33.83 4.19 -3.99
N ASN A 65 34.58 3.53 -4.88
CA ASN A 65 35.85 2.86 -4.52
C ASN A 65 36.95 3.81 -4.01
N GLN A 66 36.80 5.12 -4.24
CA GLN A 66 37.71 6.16 -3.75
C GLN A 66 37.24 6.77 -2.42
N GLY A 67 36.07 6.37 -1.93
CA GLY A 67 35.46 6.90 -0.70
C GLY A 67 34.67 8.18 -0.88
N ASP A 68 34.36 8.60 -2.12
CA ASP A 68 33.52 9.76 -2.38
C ASP A 68 32.03 9.40 -2.34
N ALA A 69 31.25 10.24 -1.69
CA ALA A 69 29.80 10.10 -1.64
C ALA A 69 29.15 10.37 -3.01
N TYR A 70 28.14 9.59 -3.36
CA TYR A 70 27.27 9.81 -4.51
C TYR A 70 25.88 9.23 -4.28
N GLN A 71 24.88 9.68 -5.05
CA GLN A 71 23.53 9.15 -5.02
C GLN A 71 23.25 8.35 -6.31
N PRO A 72 23.12 7.01 -6.25
CA PRO A 72 23.00 6.17 -7.43
C PRO A 72 21.72 6.43 -8.24
N TYR A 73 20.66 6.92 -7.60
CA TYR A 73 19.37 7.20 -8.24
C TYR A 73 19.13 8.69 -8.54
N GLY A 74 20.08 9.56 -8.20
CA GLY A 74 19.97 11.01 -8.39
C GLY A 74 18.69 11.62 -7.78
N GLN A 75 18.17 12.67 -8.43
CA GLN A 75 17.01 13.43 -7.96
C GLN A 75 15.68 12.66 -7.95
N ALA A 76 15.58 11.54 -8.67
CA ALA A 76 14.38 10.71 -8.66
C ALA A 76 14.21 9.98 -7.32
N GLY A 77 15.30 9.81 -6.57
CA GLY A 77 15.31 9.03 -5.35
C GLY A 77 15.25 7.53 -5.58
N ILE A 78 15.23 6.80 -4.48
CA ILE A 78 15.15 5.36 -4.44
C ILE A 78 13.84 4.91 -5.11
N PRO A 79 13.87 3.97 -6.06
CA PRO A 79 12.64 3.43 -6.64
C PRO A 79 11.76 2.72 -5.60
N TYR A 80 10.45 2.90 -5.73
CA TYR A 80 9.44 2.17 -4.94
C TYR A 80 8.61 1.30 -5.90
N THR A 81 8.43 0.05 -5.51
CA THR A 81 7.57 -0.91 -6.20
C THR A 81 6.27 -1.10 -5.42
N GLN A 82 5.44 -2.03 -5.88
CA GLN A 82 4.23 -2.45 -5.16
C GLN A 82 4.51 -3.08 -3.79
N THR A 83 5.77 -3.42 -3.47
CA THR A 83 6.18 -4.05 -2.21
C THR A 83 7.11 -3.15 -1.38
N GLY A 84 7.10 -1.84 -1.63
CA GLY A 84 7.94 -0.88 -0.93
C GLY A 84 9.20 -0.47 -1.69
N SER A 85 10.19 0.03 -0.96
CA SER A 85 11.47 0.43 -1.53
C SER A 85 12.18 -0.75 -2.19
N THR A 86 12.87 -0.52 -3.32
CA THR A 86 13.71 -1.57 -3.95
C THR A 86 14.91 -1.97 -3.11
N MET A 87 15.17 -1.28 -2.00
CA MET A 87 16.25 -1.55 -1.08
C MET A 87 15.74 -1.61 0.35
N LYS A 88 16.36 -2.50 1.15
CA LYS A 88 16.03 -2.65 2.57
C LYS A 88 16.85 -1.67 3.40
N TRP A 89 16.18 -0.99 4.31
CA TRP A 89 16.80 -0.06 5.24
C TRP A 89 15.97 0.02 6.52
N MET A 90 16.60 0.46 7.60
CA MET A 90 16.00 0.54 8.92
C MET A 90 15.91 2.00 9.38
N PRO A 91 14.87 2.35 10.14
CA PRO A 91 14.74 3.64 10.79
C PRO A 91 15.99 4.11 11.53
N SER A 92 16.33 5.38 11.39
CA SER A 92 17.33 6.03 12.24
C SER A 92 16.70 6.40 13.58
N SER A 93 17.45 6.33 14.68
CA SER A 93 16.92 6.60 16.03
C SER A 93 16.42 8.03 16.22
N GLY A 94 16.92 8.99 15.43
CA GLY A 94 16.49 10.39 15.47
C GLY A 94 15.49 10.80 14.39
N ALA A 95 14.98 9.85 13.59
CA ALA A 95 14.03 10.14 12.53
C ALA A 95 12.63 10.42 13.08
N ASP A 96 11.88 11.30 12.42
CA ASP A 96 10.51 11.65 12.84
C ASP A 96 9.52 10.55 12.42
N MET A 97 8.58 10.18 13.31
CA MET A 97 7.55 9.20 12.98
C MET A 97 6.66 9.63 11.79
N GLN A 98 6.52 10.93 11.54
CA GLN A 98 5.77 11.45 10.41
C GLN A 98 6.45 11.17 9.07
N ASP A 99 7.78 10.96 9.05
CA ASP A 99 8.49 10.63 7.81
C ASP A 99 8.08 9.24 7.31
N TYR A 100 7.93 8.27 8.22
CA TYR A 100 7.44 6.93 7.88
C TYR A 100 5.96 6.95 7.51
N LYS A 101 5.15 7.71 8.26
CA LYS A 101 3.75 7.92 7.89
C LYS A 101 3.62 8.49 6.48
N TYR A 102 4.49 9.43 6.10
CA TYR A 102 4.53 9.93 4.73
C TYR A 102 4.85 8.81 3.75
N LEU A 103 5.93 8.07 3.97
CA LEU A 103 6.35 6.98 3.08
C LEU A 103 5.28 5.90 2.93
N ASP A 104 4.62 5.51 4.01
CA ASP A 104 3.75 4.33 4.04
C ASP A 104 2.28 4.66 3.74
N GLU A 105 1.81 5.88 4.01
CA GLU A 105 0.39 6.21 3.91
C GLU A 105 0.04 7.33 2.91
N SER A 106 0.96 8.23 2.56
CA SER A 106 0.59 9.43 1.76
C SER A 106 1.51 9.75 0.58
N MET A 107 2.72 9.22 0.54
CA MET A 107 3.58 9.33 -0.65
C MET A 107 2.88 8.67 -1.83
N PRO A 108 2.97 9.23 -3.06
CA PRO A 108 2.39 8.59 -4.24
C PRO A 108 2.74 7.09 -4.35
N GLY A 109 1.71 6.27 -4.59
CA GLY A 109 1.82 4.81 -4.65
C GLY A 109 1.73 4.06 -3.31
N SER A 110 1.70 4.74 -2.16
CA SER A 110 1.50 4.13 -0.82
C SER A 110 0.25 3.26 -0.72
N LEU A 111 -0.90 3.80 -1.12
CA LEU A 111 -2.15 3.04 -1.13
C LEU A 111 -2.08 1.79 -2.02
N SER A 112 -1.46 1.89 -3.19
CA SER A 112 -1.29 0.74 -4.08
C SER A 112 -0.42 -0.34 -3.44
N ARG A 113 0.62 0.03 -2.70
CA ARG A 113 1.44 -0.91 -1.92
C ARG A 113 0.61 -1.60 -0.84
N TRP A 114 -0.13 -0.80 -0.07
CA TRP A 114 -0.99 -1.32 0.98
C TRP A 114 -2.01 -2.33 0.43
N MET A 115 -2.63 -2.02 -0.72
CA MET A 115 -3.56 -2.93 -1.39
C MET A 115 -2.90 -4.23 -1.84
N THR A 116 -1.71 -4.16 -2.46
CA THR A 116 -0.96 -5.35 -2.88
C THR A 116 -0.65 -6.26 -1.68
N GLU A 117 -0.32 -5.68 -0.53
CA GLU A 117 0.03 -6.44 0.67
C GLU A 117 -1.17 -6.93 1.47
N ASN A 118 -2.28 -6.18 1.49
CA ASN A 118 -3.40 -6.41 2.42
C ASN A 118 -4.67 -6.95 1.75
N ARG A 119 -4.85 -6.80 0.44
CA ARG A 119 -6.09 -7.22 -0.22
C ARG A 119 -5.92 -8.55 -0.95
N LEU A 120 -6.58 -9.60 -0.44
CA LEU A 120 -6.78 -10.84 -1.18
C LEU A 120 -7.85 -10.61 -2.26
N CYS A 121 -7.53 -10.92 -3.50
CA CYS A 121 -8.49 -10.84 -4.60
C CYS A 121 -8.91 -12.22 -5.06
N ASN A 122 -10.17 -12.32 -5.48
CA ASN A 122 -10.80 -13.58 -5.85
C ASN A 122 -10.03 -14.22 -7.01
N PRO A 123 -9.62 -15.51 -6.89
CA PRO A 123 -8.85 -16.18 -7.93
C PRO A 123 -9.61 -16.31 -9.26
N LEU A 124 -10.94 -16.19 -9.26
CA LEU A 124 -11.76 -16.16 -10.49
C LEU A 124 -11.54 -14.89 -11.32
N TRP A 125 -11.02 -13.82 -10.71
CA TRP A 125 -10.50 -12.63 -11.38
C TRP A 125 -9.00 -12.54 -11.13
N SER A 126 -8.28 -13.58 -11.51
CA SER A 126 -6.81 -13.55 -11.54
C SER A 126 -6.36 -12.40 -12.44
N ASN A 127 -5.45 -11.56 -11.93
CA ASN A 127 -4.90 -10.36 -12.58
C ASN A 127 -5.62 -9.02 -12.33
N VAL A 128 -6.37 -8.85 -11.23
CA VAL A 128 -6.70 -7.49 -10.77
C VAL A 128 -5.41 -6.83 -10.28
N PHE A 129 -4.99 -5.75 -10.96
CA PHE A 129 -3.81 -4.97 -10.58
C PHE A 129 -3.89 -4.53 -9.11
N GLY A 130 -2.83 -4.76 -8.35
CA GLY A 130 -2.72 -4.30 -6.97
C GLY A 130 -3.33 -5.21 -5.90
N CYS A 131 -3.51 -6.50 -6.18
CA CYS A 131 -3.93 -7.50 -5.18
C CYS A 131 -2.92 -8.64 -5.05
N ARG A 132 -2.87 -9.26 -3.87
CA ARG A 132 -2.25 -10.58 -3.68
C ARG A 132 -3.17 -11.67 -4.20
N THR A 133 -2.61 -12.62 -4.96
CA THR A 133 -3.28 -13.84 -5.40
C THR A 133 -3.07 -14.95 -4.37
N SER A 134 -4.14 -15.62 -3.96
CA SER A 134 -4.07 -16.86 -3.18
C SER A 134 -4.32 -18.06 -4.10
N ASP A 135 -3.56 -19.12 -3.91
CA ASP A 135 -3.78 -20.42 -4.58
C ASP A 135 -4.98 -21.18 -3.98
N ASP A 136 -5.45 -20.77 -2.80
CA ASP A 136 -6.62 -21.31 -2.14
C ASP A 136 -7.83 -20.38 -2.36
N PRO A 137 -8.87 -20.80 -3.12
CA PRO A 137 -10.07 -20.00 -3.33
C PRO A 137 -10.94 -19.83 -2.08
N SER A 138 -10.75 -20.65 -1.04
CA SER A 138 -11.56 -20.58 0.19
C SER A 138 -11.20 -19.39 1.09
N VAL A 139 -9.95 -18.91 1.09
CA VAL A 139 -9.56 -17.69 1.83
C VAL A 139 -10.16 -16.42 1.22
N VAL A 140 -10.51 -16.43 -0.07
CA VAL A 140 -11.20 -15.28 -0.68
C VAL A 140 -12.71 -15.33 -0.46
N ALA A 141 -13.29 -16.54 -0.37
CA ALA A 141 -14.67 -16.70 0.08
C ALA A 141 -14.81 -16.27 1.56
N GLY A 142 -13.86 -16.63 2.43
CA GLY A 142 -13.88 -16.28 3.85
C GLY A 142 -13.74 -14.79 4.17
N GLU A 143 -13.03 -14.00 3.35
CA GLU A 143 -12.99 -12.54 3.52
C GLU A 143 -14.22 -11.84 2.91
N ALA A 144 -14.79 -12.40 1.84
CA ALA A 144 -16.08 -11.94 1.29
C ALA A 144 -17.25 -12.21 2.26
N GLU A 145 -17.13 -13.23 3.12
CA GLU A 145 -18.12 -13.59 4.14
C GLU A 145 -18.12 -12.66 5.38
N SER A 146 -17.20 -11.69 5.48
CA SER A 146 -17.33 -10.61 6.48
C SER A 146 -18.31 -9.51 6.07
N TYR A 147 -18.77 -9.52 4.81
CA TYR A 147 -20.09 -8.97 4.46
C TYR A 147 -21.14 -10.08 4.62
N SER A 148 -21.26 -10.62 5.85
CA SER A 148 -22.58 -11.07 6.26
C SER A 148 -23.44 -9.82 6.16
N ALA A 149 -24.41 -9.82 5.24
CA ALA A 149 -25.63 -9.12 5.49
C ALA A 149 -26.25 -9.78 6.74
N ASP A 150 -25.67 -9.49 7.90
CA ASP A 150 -26.43 -9.45 9.12
C ASP A 150 -27.44 -8.35 8.83
N VAL A 151 -28.59 -8.79 8.34
CA VAL A 151 -29.84 -8.09 8.45
C VAL A 151 -30.00 -7.88 9.95
N VAL A 152 -29.36 -6.83 10.47
CA VAL A 152 -29.82 -6.19 11.67
C VAL A 152 -31.19 -5.73 11.26
N GLU A 153 -32.19 -6.49 11.66
CA GLU A 153 -33.57 -6.06 11.71
C GLU A 153 -33.55 -4.76 12.53
N GLN A 154 -33.36 -3.63 11.86
CA GLN A 154 -33.45 -2.32 12.46
C GLN A 154 -34.93 -2.12 12.76
N ARG A 155 -35.35 -2.58 13.95
CA ARG A 155 -36.55 -2.08 14.59
C ARG A 155 -36.32 -0.62 14.88
N ILE A 156 -36.74 0.21 13.94
CA ILE A 156 -37.22 1.56 14.26
C ILE A 156 -38.70 1.38 14.58
N ASP A 157 -39.09 1.84 15.76
CA ASP A 157 -40.42 1.70 16.34
C ASP A 157 -41.54 1.91 15.30
N GLY A 158 -42.37 0.88 15.12
CA GLY A 158 -43.79 1.06 14.83
C GLY A 158 -44.33 0.69 13.44
N ASN A 159 -43.54 0.57 12.37
CA ASN A 159 -44.11 0.25 11.04
C ASN A 159 -43.35 -0.86 10.30
N LYS A 160 -43.99 -2.03 10.17
CA LYS A 160 -43.52 -3.18 9.39
C LYS A 160 -43.75 -2.90 7.90
N ILE A 161 -42.68 -2.79 7.11
CA ILE A 161 -42.77 -2.78 5.64
C ILE A 161 -42.48 -4.20 5.18
N GLU A 162 -43.48 -4.86 4.60
CA GLU A 162 -43.32 -6.20 4.02
C GLU A 162 -42.61 -6.10 2.65
N PRO A 163 -41.53 -6.87 2.41
CA PRO A 163 -40.86 -6.86 1.12
C PRO A 163 -41.66 -7.68 0.10
N THR A 164 -42.21 -7.03 -0.92
CA THR A 164 -42.78 -7.69 -2.10
C THR A 164 -41.67 -8.33 -2.93
N SER A 165 -41.64 -9.66 -3.00
CA SER A 165 -40.73 -10.41 -3.87
C SER A 165 -41.21 -10.39 -5.32
N THR A 166 -40.48 -9.71 -6.21
CA THR A 166 -40.67 -9.86 -7.67
C THR A 166 -39.74 -10.96 -8.17
N ASP A 167 -40.35 -12.10 -8.46
CA ASP A 167 -39.75 -13.40 -8.78
C ASP A 167 -39.08 -13.40 -10.18
N TRP A 168 -37.74 -13.48 -10.26
CA TRP A 168 -36.98 -13.60 -11.52
C TRP A 168 -36.70 -15.09 -11.78
N LYS A 169 -37.36 -15.71 -12.77
CA LYS A 169 -37.20 -17.14 -13.10
C LYS A 169 -36.26 -17.37 -14.30
N PRO A 170 -35.32 -18.34 -14.24
CA PRO A 170 -34.47 -18.69 -15.37
C PRO A 170 -35.22 -19.59 -16.38
N PHE A 171 -35.06 -19.29 -17.68
CA PHE A 171 -35.59 -20.08 -18.79
C PHE A 171 -34.83 -21.42 -18.91
N VAL A 172 -35.54 -22.55 -18.75
CA VAL A 172 -35.08 -23.89 -19.15
C VAL A 172 -35.99 -24.37 -20.29
N VAL A 173 -35.42 -24.57 -21.47
CA VAL A 173 -36.08 -25.14 -22.65
C VAL A 173 -36.01 -26.66 -22.57
N MET A 174 -37.13 -27.34 -22.37
CA MET A 174 -37.25 -28.79 -22.58
C MET A 174 -38.66 -29.18 -23.05
N GLY A 175 -38.72 -29.70 -24.28
CA GLY A 175 -39.53 -30.83 -24.76
C GLY A 175 -41.01 -30.98 -24.36
N ILE A 176 -41.87 -30.88 -25.38
CA ILE A 176 -43.31 -31.19 -25.39
C ILE A 176 -43.57 -32.69 -25.12
N LEU A 177 -44.65 -32.99 -24.38
CA LEU A 177 -45.57 -34.17 -24.39
C LEU A 177 -46.11 -34.30 -22.94
N GLY A 178 -47.35 -33.95 -22.59
CA GLY A 178 -48.61 -34.16 -23.28
C GLY A 178 -49.30 -35.42 -22.75
N VAL A 179 -49.78 -35.44 -21.48
CA VAL A 179 -50.88 -36.31 -21.00
C VAL A 179 -51.54 -35.62 -19.79
N GLY A 180 -52.85 -35.43 -19.86
CA GLY A 180 -53.63 -34.69 -18.88
C GLY A 180 -54.03 -35.48 -17.62
N ALA A 181 -54.55 -34.73 -16.66
CA ALA A 181 -55.59 -35.17 -15.74
C ALA A 181 -56.38 -33.93 -15.32
N ALA A 182 -57.66 -33.93 -15.70
CA ALA A 182 -58.65 -32.90 -15.37
C ALA A 182 -58.90 -32.85 -13.86
N TYR A 183 -59.06 -31.64 -13.32
CA TYR A 183 -59.68 -31.42 -12.01
C TYR A 183 -61.14 -31.01 -12.24
N LEU A 184 -62.06 -31.88 -11.80
CA LEU A 184 -63.49 -31.61 -11.63
C LEU A 184 -63.70 -30.65 -10.45
N MET A 185 -64.34 -29.51 -10.68
CA MET A 185 -65.18 -28.74 -9.75
C MET A 185 -66.05 -27.81 -10.62
N ASN A 186 -67.32 -27.48 -10.42
CA ASN A 186 -68.43 -27.79 -9.52
C ASN A 186 -69.64 -27.07 -10.17
N GLY A 187 -70.86 -27.60 -10.05
CA GLY A 187 -72.10 -26.86 -10.37
C GLY A 187 -72.96 -27.48 -11.45
#